data_AF-A0A502CVQ2-F1
#
_entry.id   AF-A0A502CVQ2-F1
#
_cell.length_a   1.000
_cell.length_b   1.000
_cell.length_c   1.000
_cell.angle_alpha   90.00
_cell.angle_beta   90.00
_cell.angle_gamma   90.00
#
_symmetry.space_group_name_H-M   'P 1'
#
loop_
_entity.id
_entity.type
_entity.pdbx_description
1 polymer ?
#
loop_
_entity_poly.entity_id
_entity_poly.type
_entity_poly.pdbx_seq_one_letter_code
_entity_poly.pdbx_strand_id
1 'polypeptide(L)'
;MWAQQQPFAPAPKGGNGLTITAIVLSGIALLSVLAMAAFIFFGSGGSGGWVLSGKVTVVDKGVADIALQDALTSAIEDDGGSVDHLECPLRSPAGQGLVTVCHGSVDGWDWTGVVVFEDDTGTFIVTEH
;
A
#
# COMPACT_ATOMS: atom_id res chain seq x y z
N MET A 1 -51.49 50.11 36.69
CA MET A 1 -50.60 50.16 35.51
C MET A 1 -50.92 48.95 34.66
N TRP A 2 -51.52 49.14 33.48
CA TRP A 2 -51.96 48.03 32.61
C TRP A 2 -50.82 47.59 31.68
N ALA A 3 -50.58 46.29 31.57
CA ALA A 3 -49.60 45.72 30.66
C ALA A 3 -50.25 45.46 29.29
N GLN A 4 -49.70 46.03 28.22
CA GLN A 4 -50.12 45.75 26.85
C GLN A 4 -49.56 44.38 26.41
N GLN A 5 -50.45 43.44 26.08
CA GLN A 5 -50.08 42.21 25.36
C GLN A 5 -49.73 42.57 23.91
N GLN A 6 -48.51 42.32 23.47
CA GLN A 6 -48.15 42.41 22.06
C GLN A 6 -48.64 41.17 21.28
N PRO A 7 -49.13 41.33 20.04
CA PRO A 7 -49.63 40.23 19.23
C PRO A 7 -48.50 39.28 18.80
N PHE A 8 -48.78 37.98 18.86
CA PHE A 8 -47.88 36.92 18.41
C PHE A 8 -47.57 37.06 16.92
N ALA A 9 -46.29 37.17 16.57
CA ALA A 9 -45.84 37.10 15.19
C ALA A 9 -46.00 35.66 14.65
N PRO A 10 -46.38 35.47 13.37
CA PRO A 10 -46.53 34.14 12.79
C PRO A 10 -45.17 33.43 12.69
N ALA A 11 -45.19 32.10 12.87
CA ALA A 11 -44.00 31.25 12.79
C ALA A 11 -43.25 31.44 11.47
N PRO A 12 -41.91 31.54 11.48
CA PRO A 12 -41.13 31.68 10.26
C PRO A 12 -41.37 30.45 9.37
N LYS A 13 -41.76 30.71 8.11
CA LYS A 13 -41.86 29.66 7.08
C LYS A 13 -40.48 29.04 6.90
N GLY A 14 -40.28 27.84 7.46
CA GLY A 14 -39.04 27.08 7.36
C GLY A 14 -38.75 26.80 5.89
N GLY A 15 -37.78 27.52 5.32
CA GLY A 15 -37.34 27.30 3.95
C GLY A 15 -36.60 25.97 3.84
N ASN A 16 -36.82 25.27 2.73
CA ASN A 16 -36.20 23.98 2.38
C ASN A 16 -34.65 24.00 2.32
N GLY A 17 -34.02 25.16 2.56
CA GLY A 17 -32.56 25.30 2.56
C GLY A 17 -31.86 24.44 3.60
N LEU A 18 -32.48 24.18 4.76
CA LEU A 18 -31.91 23.31 5.80
C LEU A 18 -31.91 21.83 5.39
N THR A 19 -32.86 21.40 4.58
CA THR A 19 -32.92 20.01 4.10
C THR A 19 -31.86 19.75 3.04
N ILE A 20 -31.63 20.74 2.16
CA ILE A 20 -30.62 20.64 1.10
C ILE A 20 -29.22 20.58 1.71
N THR A 21 -28.93 21.40 2.72
CA THR A 21 -27.62 21.38 3.41
C THR A 21 -27.37 20.05 4.12
N ALA A 22 -28.40 19.45 4.73
CA ALA A 22 -28.26 18.13 5.36
C ALA A 22 -27.91 17.03 4.35
N ILE A 23 -28.48 17.06 3.14
CA ILE A 23 -28.19 16.10 2.08
C ILE A 23 -26.75 16.26 1.58
N VAL A 24 -26.29 17.50 1.35
CA VAL A 24 -24.92 17.78 0.90
C VAL A 24 -23.89 17.35 1.94
N LEU A 25 -24.13 17.67 3.22
CA LEU A 25 -23.23 17.28 4.31
C LEU A 25 -23.15 15.76 4.48
N SER A 26 -24.29 15.05 4.35
CA SER A 26 -24.32 13.59 4.37
C SER A 26 -23.54 12.99 3.20
N GLY A 27 -23.66 13.56 2.00
CA GLY A 27 -22.90 13.11 0.82
C GLY A 27 -21.39 13.27 0.98
N ILE A 28 -20.94 14.41 1.52
CA ILE A 28 -19.51 14.66 1.78
C ILE A 28 -18.99 13.71 2.86
N ALA A 29 -19.76 13.47 3.93
CA ALA A 29 -19.39 12.52 4.97
C ALA A 29 -19.20 11.11 4.40
N LEU A 30 -20.12 10.65 3.56
CA LEU A 30 -20.04 9.33 2.94
C LEU A 30 -18.82 9.20 2.01
N LEU A 31 -18.52 10.24 1.21
CA LEU A 31 -17.31 10.29 0.39
C LEU A 31 -16.04 10.25 1.23
N SER A 32 -16.00 10.93 2.37
CA SER A 32 -14.82 10.93 3.25
C SER A 32 -14.56 9.56 3.89
N VAL A 33 -15.62 8.82 4.25
CA VAL A 33 -15.49 7.44 4.76
C VAL A 33 -14.99 6.51 3.66
N LEU A 34 -15.51 6.64 2.44
CA LEU A 34 -15.04 5.85 1.29
C LEU A 34 -13.58 6.18 0.95
N ALA A 35 -13.18 7.45 1.01
CA ALA A 35 -11.80 7.87 0.81
C ALA A 35 -10.87 7.30 1.89
N MET A 36 -11.29 7.28 3.15
CA MET A 36 -10.52 6.65 4.24
C MET A 36 -10.45 5.13 4.09
N ALA A 37 -11.54 4.47 3.70
CA ALA A 37 -11.53 3.04 3.43
C ALA A 37 -10.59 2.71 2.27
N ALA A 38 -10.69 3.44 1.16
CA ALA A 38 -9.77 3.32 0.04
C ALA A 38 -8.32 3.59 0.49
N PHE A 39 -8.07 4.58 1.33
CA PHE A 39 -6.75 4.85 1.88
C PHE A 39 -6.25 3.73 2.80
N ILE A 40 -7.10 2.98 3.48
CA ILE A 40 -6.64 1.82 4.28
C ILE A 40 -6.30 0.64 3.37
N PHE A 41 -7.12 0.40 2.34
CA PHE A 41 -6.93 -0.69 1.37
C PHE A 41 -5.78 -0.43 0.38
N PHE A 42 -5.55 0.83 -0.02
CA PHE A 42 -4.51 1.23 -0.97
C PHE A 42 -3.35 2.01 -0.34
N GLY A 43 -3.52 2.58 0.86
CA GLY A 43 -2.57 3.50 1.51
C GLY A 43 -1.99 2.99 2.83
N SER A 44 -2.17 1.70 3.16
CA SER A 44 -1.41 1.06 4.25
C SER A 44 0.06 0.74 3.88
N GLY A 45 0.50 1.09 2.67
CA GLY A 45 1.91 1.16 2.29
C GLY A 45 2.48 2.56 2.54
N GLY A 46 3.12 2.76 3.69
CA GLY A 46 3.98 3.92 3.92
C GLY A 46 5.14 3.95 2.93
N SER A 47 5.40 5.13 2.37
CA SER A 47 6.40 5.45 1.33
C SER A 47 6.05 4.96 -0.08
N GLY A 48 5.85 5.91 -1.00
CA GLY A 48 5.56 5.66 -2.41
C GLY A 48 6.80 5.19 -3.20
N GLY A 49 7.31 4.02 -2.85
CA GLY A 49 8.08 3.16 -3.75
C GLY A 49 7.24 1.91 -4.00
N TRP A 50 7.15 1.46 -5.24
CA TRP A 50 6.53 0.18 -5.57
C TRP A 50 7.40 -0.91 -4.94
N VAL A 51 7.04 -1.39 -3.75
CA VAL A 51 7.79 -2.43 -3.06
C VAL A 51 7.41 -3.75 -3.71
N LEU A 52 8.31 -4.26 -4.55
CA LEU A 52 8.24 -5.61 -5.11
C LEU A 52 8.22 -6.62 -3.96
N SER A 53 7.24 -7.52 -3.95
CA SER A 53 7.12 -8.55 -2.92
C SER A 53 6.97 -9.91 -3.57
N GLY A 54 7.48 -10.94 -2.90
CA GLY A 54 7.48 -12.29 -3.44
C GLY A 54 7.64 -13.36 -2.37
N LYS A 55 7.64 -14.60 -2.81
CA LYS A 55 7.83 -15.76 -1.95
C LYS A 55 8.80 -16.75 -2.58
N VAL A 56 9.74 -17.23 -1.78
CA VAL A 56 10.72 -18.24 -2.20
C VAL A 56 10.72 -19.43 -1.27
N THR A 57 11.10 -20.60 -1.79
CA THR A 57 11.23 -21.81 -0.98
C THR A 57 12.48 -21.73 -0.10
N VAL A 58 12.29 -21.90 1.20
CA VAL A 58 13.38 -21.96 2.19
C VAL A 58 13.71 -23.41 2.52
N VAL A 59 15.00 -23.74 2.54
CA VAL A 59 15.54 -25.04 2.94
C VAL A 59 16.61 -24.82 4.00
N ASP A 60 16.49 -25.46 5.16
CA ASP A 60 17.44 -25.33 6.27
C ASP A 60 17.78 -23.87 6.61
N LYS A 61 16.74 -23.02 6.73
CA LYS A 61 16.86 -21.56 6.99
C LYS A 61 17.71 -20.78 5.97
N GLY A 62 17.87 -21.33 4.77
CA GLY A 62 18.54 -20.65 3.68
C GLY A 62 17.73 -20.74 2.39
N VAL A 63 18.02 -19.82 1.49
CA VAL A 63 17.52 -19.81 0.12
C VAL A 63 18.70 -20.06 -0.79
N ALA A 64 18.54 -21.01 -1.71
CA ALA A 64 19.50 -21.23 -2.79
C ALA A 64 19.45 -20.06 -3.78
N ASP A 65 20.59 -19.70 -4.34
CA ASP A 65 20.73 -18.65 -5.35
C ASP A 65 19.70 -18.76 -6.48
N ILE A 66 19.58 -19.93 -7.10
CA ILE A 66 18.68 -20.15 -8.24
C ILE A 66 17.20 -19.95 -7.84
N ALA A 67 16.83 -20.42 -6.65
CA ALA A 67 15.46 -20.29 -6.16
C ALA A 67 15.12 -18.82 -5.88
N LEU A 68 16.08 -18.05 -5.37
CA LEU A 68 15.90 -16.62 -5.13
C LEU A 68 15.85 -15.83 -6.44
N GLN A 69 16.72 -16.14 -7.40
CA GLN A 69 16.72 -15.52 -8.72
C GLN A 69 15.42 -15.78 -9.47
N ASP A 70 14.92 -17.01 -9.45
CA ASP A 70 13.63 -17.37 -10.08
C ASP A 70 12.48 -16.57 -9.45
N ALA A 71 12.42 -16.52 -8.12
CA ALA A 71 11.37 -15.79 -7.41
C ALA A 71 11.45 -14.26 -7.64
N LEU A 72 12.65 -13.69 -7.69
CA LEU A 72 12.87 -12.28 -8.01
C LEU A 72 12.48 -11.96 -9.45
N THR A 73 12.86 -12.83 -10.39
CA THR A 73 12.51 -12.69 -11.80
C THR A 73 11.00 -12.66 -11.99
N SER A 74 10.29 -13.62 -11.39
CA SER A 74 8.83 -13.64 -11.43
C SER A 74 8.23 -12.37 -10.81
N ALA A 75 8.73 -11.91 -9.66
CA ALA A 75 8.21 -10.70 -9.02
C ALA A 75 8.40 -9.44 -9.90
N ILE A 76 9.56 -9.29 -10.54
CA ILE A 76 9.88 -8.14 -11.42
C ILE A 76 9.04 -8.20 -12.71
N GLU A 77 8.91 -9.38 -13.31
CA GLU A 77 8.10 -9.56 -14.53
C GLU A 77 6.61 -9.37 -14.26
N ASP A 78 6.11 -9.78 -13.10
CA ASP A 78 4.72 -9.57 -12.68
C ASP A 78 4.39 -8.07 -12.48
N ASP A 79 5.39 -7.25 -12.11
CA ASP A 79 5.25 -5.78 -12.03
C ASP A 79 5.41 -5.09 -13.41
N GLY A 80 5.83 -5.85 -14.43
CA GLY A 80 5.94 -5.39 -15.82
C GLY A 80 7.36 -5.05 -16.27
N GLY A 81 8.38 -5.34 -15.46
CA GLY A 81 9.79 -5.24 -15.85
C GLY A 81 10.26 -6.46 -16.66
N SER A 82 11.51 -6.41 -17.15
CA SER A 82 12.16 -7.53 -17.82
C SER A 82 13.56 -7.76 -17.23
N VAL A 83 13.84 -9.00 -16.82
CA VAL A 83 15.14 -9.36 -16.25
C VAL A 83 16.04 -9.95 -17.34
N ASP A 84 17.19 -9.32 -17.58
CA ASP A 84 18.21 -9.88 -18.48
C ASP A 84 19.11 -10.89 -17.75
N HIS A 85 19.53 -10.52 -16.54
CA HIS A 85 20.42 -11.32 -15.69
C HIS A 85 20.26 -10.91 -14.22
N LEU A 86 20.30 -11.88 -13.32
CA LEU A 86 20.37 -11.67 -11.87
C LEU A 86 21.46 -12.57 -11.29
N GLU A 87 22.16 -12.05 -10.29
CA GLU A 87 23.16 -12.75 -9.51
C GLU A 87 22.88 -12.50 -8.03
N CYS A 88 22.61 -13.59 -7.31
CA CYS A 88 22.37 -13.58 -5.87
C CYS A 88 23.46 -14.42 -5.17
N PRO A 89 23.68 -14.22 -3.86
CA PRO A 89 24.59 -15.06 -3.10
C PRO A 89 24.18 -16.53 -3.16
N LEU A 90 25.18 -17.42 -3.28
CA LEU A 90 25.00 -18.88 -3.37
C LEU A 90 24.03 -19.44 -2.32
N ARG A 91 24.07 -18.87 -1.12
CA ARG A 91 23.13 -19.16 -0.05
C ARG A 91 22.80 -17.90 0.71
N SER A 92 21.52 -17.53 0.68
CA SER A 92 20.99 -16.36 1.37
C SER A 92 20.30 -16.79 2.66
N PRO A 93 20.59 -16.17 3.81
CA PRO A 93 19.94 -16.56 5.06
C PRO A 93 18.47 -16.12 5.06
N ALA A 94 17.57 -17.02 5.40
CA ALA A 94 16.14 -16.75 5.50
C ALA A 94 15.70 -16.64 6.96
N GLY A 95 14.95 -15.58 7.27
CA GLY A 95 14.45 -15.30 8.60
C GLY A 95 14.09 -13.82 8.75
N GLN A 96 13.27 -13.51 9.75
CA GLN A 96 12.74 -12.16 9.93
C GLN A 96 13.85 -11.09 10.00
N GLY A 97 13.77 -10.12 9.09
CA GLY A 97 14.70 -8.99 9.00
C GLY A 97 16.07 -9.34 8.44
N LEU A 98 16.28 -10.57 7.97
CA LEU A 98 17.51 -10.94 7.28
C LEU A 98 17.52 -10.36 5.87
N VAL A 99 18.69 -9.90 5.46
CA VAL A 99 18.86 -9.14 4.22
C VAL A 99 19.83 -9.85 3.31
N THR A 100 19.54 -9.80 2.02
CA THR A 100 20.42 -10.25 0.94
C THR A 100 20.42 -9.21 -0.15
N VAL A 101 21.57 -9.03 -0.80
CA VAL A 101 21.70 -8.13 -1.95
C VAL A 101 21.91 -8.99 -3.19
N CYS A 102 21.11 -8.74 -4.21
CA CYS A 102 21.30 -9.30 -5.54
C CYS A 102 21.62 -8.17 -6.52
N HIS A 103 22.43 -8.49 -7.51
CA HIS A 103 22.82 -7.56 -8.58
C HIS A 103 22.37 -8.13 -9.92
N GLY A 104 22.20 -7.28 -10.93
CA GLY A 104 21.77 -7.76 -12.23
C GLY A 104 21.57 -6.65 -13.26
N SER A 105 20.82 -6.99 -14.29
CA SER A 105 20.32 -6.07 -15.30
C SER A 105 18.81 -6.25 -15.46
N VAL A 106 18.07 -5.15 -15.32
CA VAL A 106 16.62 -5.08 -15.50
C VAL A 106 16.32 -3.97 -16.52
N ASP A 107 15.51 -4.27 -17.52
CA ASP A 107 15.17 -3.39 -18.63
C ASP A 107 16.38 -2.81 -19.38
N GLY A 108 17.49 -3.57 -19.42
CA GLY A 108 18.75 -3.15 -20.02
C GLY A 108 19.60 -2.20 -19.17
N TRP A 109 19.28 -2.02 -17.90
CA TRP A 109 20.02 -1.17 -16.95
C TRP A 109 20.57 -1.97 -15.78
N ASP A 110 21.75 -1.58 -15.29
CA ASP A 110 22.32 -2.13 -14.05
C ASP A 110 21.34 -1.95 -12.89
N TRP A 111 21.09 -3.03 -12.16
CA TRP A 111 20.11 -3.10 -11.10
C TRP A 111 20.73 -3.68 -9.83
N THR A 112 20.38 -3.11 -8.68
CA THR A 112 20.73 -3.65 -7.35
C THR A 112 19.48 -3.75 -6.49
N GLY A 113 19.13 -4.98 -6.10
CA GLY A 113 18.00 -5.26 -5.24
C GLY A 113 18.42 -5.65 -3.84
N VAL A 114 17.89 -4.95 -2.86
CA VAL A 114 17.99 -5.34 -1.45
C VAL A 114 16.75 -6.15 -1.09
N VAL A 115 16.94 -7.44 -0.92
CA VAL A 115 15.91 -8.41 -0.51
C VAL A 115 15.88 -8.47 1.01
N VAL A 116 14.72 -8.19 1.61
CA VAL A 116 14.49 -8.32 3.05
C VAL A 116 13.46 -9.43 3.27
N PHE A 117 13.85 -10.46 4.03
CA PHE A 117 12.94 -11.54 4.41
C PHE A 117 12.06 -11.11 5.57
N GLU A 118 10.75 -11.25 5.41
CA GLU A 118 9.76 -10.90 6.43
C GLU A 118 9.62 -12.00 7.49
N ASP A 119 9.85 -13.25 7.09
CA ASP A 119 9.67 -14.43 7.91
C ASP A 119 10.65 -15.57 7.55
N ASP A 120 10.55 -16.70 8.26
CA ASP A 120 11.32 -17.92 8.01
C ASP A 120 10.67 -18.85 6.96
N THR A 121 9.52 -18.46 6.42
CA THR A 121 8.80 -19.19 5.37
C THR A 121 9.20 -18.73 3.96
N GLY A 122 10.00 -17.67 3.87
CA GLY A 122 10.57 -17.15 2.62
C GLY A 122 9.75 -16.05 1.97
N THR A 123 8.84 -15.41 2.70
CA THR A 123 8.21 -14.17 2.24
C THR A 123 9.26 -13.05 2.25
N PHE A 124 9.33 -12.27 1.18
CA PHE A 124 10.32 -11.20 1.05
C PHE A 124 9.74 -9.96 0.38
N ILE A 125 10.39 -8.84 0.68
CA ILE A 125 10.23 -7.57 -0.03
C ILE A 125 11.56 -7.17 -0.67
N VAL A 126 11.48 -6.44 -1.77
CA VAL A 126 12.62 -5.92 -2.53
C VAL A 126 12.55 -4.42 -2.55
N THR A 127 13.70 -3.79 -2.31
CA THR A 127 13.90 -2.36 -2.53
C THR A 127 15.03 -2.19 -3.53
N GLU A 128 14.74 -1.41 -4.58
CA GLU A 128 15.71 -1.07 -5.62
C GLU A 128 16.61 0.08 -5.17
N HIS A 129 17.88 0.05 -5.58
CA HIS A 129 18.88 1.06 -5.26
C HIS A 129 19.72 1.46 -6.47
#